data_AF-A0A4R9VC20-F1
#
_entry.id   AF-A0A4R9VC20-F1
#
_cell.length_a   1.000
_cell.length_b   1.000
_cell.length_c   1.000
_cell.angle_alpha   90.00
_cell.angle_beta   90.00
_cell.angle_gamma   90.00
#
_symmetry.space_group_name_H-M   'P 1'
#
loop_
_entity.id
_entity.type
_entity.pdbx_description
1 polymer ?
#
loop_
_entity_poly.entity_id
_entity_poly.type
_entity_poly.pdbx_seq_one_letter_code
_entity_poly.pdbx_strand_id
1 'polypeptide(L)'
;PVYSILIEPAEGRFLIDTGYDYDHVMKVLPFEKPIQEKHQTIPGALALLGLEPRDIDVVVNSHFHFDHCGGNKYFPHAKKICHRTEVPQACNPQPFE
;
A
#
# COMPACT_ATOMS: atom_id res chain seq x y z
N PRO A 1 -12.69 4.26 -5.86
CA PRO A 1 -12.42 3.55 -4.59
C PRO A 1 -10.98 3.05 -4.63
N VAL A 2 -10.30 2.98 -3.49
CA VAL A 2 -8.94 2.44 -3.38
C VAL A 2 -9.02 1.21 -2.49
N TYR A 3 -8.36 0.12 -2.89
CA TYR A 3 -8.35 -1.13 -2.16
C TYR A 3 -7.01 -1.86 -2.35
N SER A 4 -6.77 -2.86 -1.51
CA SER A 4 -5.64 -3.77 -1.58
C SER A 4 -6.13 -5.21 -1.54
N ILE A 5 -5.32 -6.15 -2.01
CA ILE A 5 -5.72 -7.55 -2.16
C ILE A 5 -4.86 -8.40 -1.23
N LEU A 6 -5.48 -9.03 -0.22
CA LEU A 6 -4.84 -10.02 0.63
C LEU A 6 -5.05 -11.42 0.03
N ILE A 7 -3.98 -12.21 -0.05
CA ILE A 7 -4.02 -13.62 -0.48
C ILE A 7 -3.35 -14.47 0.60
N GLU A 8 -4.00 -15.57 0.98
CA GLU A 8 -3.57 -16.48 2.06
C GLU A 8 -3.32 -17.92 1.55
N PRO A 9 -2.29 -18.15 0.71
CA PRO A 9 -1.87 -19.50 0.35
C PRO A 9 -1.02 -20.15 1.47
N ALA A 10 -0.64 -21.42 1.29
CA ALA A 10 0.11 -22.18 2.30
C ALA A 10 1.54 -21.65 2.52
N GLU A 11 2.11 -20.93 1.55
CA GLU A 11 3.48 -20.42 1.55
C GLU A 11 3.67 -19.13 2.36
N GLY A 12 2.58 -18.51 2.83
CA GLY A 12 2.60 -17.24 3.56
C GLY A 12 1.58 -16.24 3.02
N ARG A 13 1.36 -15.14 3.73
CA ARG A 13 0.41 -14.10 3.34
C ARG A 13 1.02 -13.07 2.40
N PHE A 14 0.33 -12.81 1.31
CA PHE A 14 0.71 -11.83 0.31
C PHE A 14 -0.28 -10.68 0.32
N LEU A 15 0.22 -9.45 0.38
CA LEU A 15 -0.57 -8.24 0.23
C LEU A 15 -0.18 -7.54 -1.06
N ILE A 16 -1.12 -7.44 -2.00
CA ILE A 16 -0.95 -6.70 -3.25
C ILE A 16 -1.52 -5.30 -3.05
N ASP A 17 -0.65 -4.31 -3.24
CA ASP A 17 -0.83 -2.89 -2.94
C ASP A 17 -1.15 -2.60 -1.46
N THR A 18 -1.03 -1.33 -1.07
CA THR A 18 -1.23 -0.90 0.32
C THR A 18 -2.02 0.41 0.45
N GLY A 19 -2.82 0.75 -0.56
CA GLY A 19 -3.69 1.92 -0.56
C GLY A 19 -2.93 3.25 -0.48
N TYR A 20 -3.62 4.32 -0.10
CA TYR A 20 -3.01 5.62 0.20
C TYR A 20 -2.86 5.87 1.69
N ASP A 21 -1.94 6.77 2.02
CA ASP A 21 -1.81 7.39 3.34
C ASP A 21 -2.63 8.68 3.39
N TYR A 22 -3.62 8.74 4.29
CA TYR A 22 -4.57 9.87 4.35
C TYR A 22 -3.87 11.22 4.51
N ASP A 23 -2.88 11.31 5.38
CA ASP A 23 -2.15 12.55 5.66
C ASP A 23 -1.32 13.01 4.46
N HIS A 24 -0.71 12.09 3.73
CA HIS A 24 -0.03 12.40 2.46
C HIS A 24 -0.99 13.02 1.45
N VAL A 25 -2.17 12.41 1.22
CA VAL A 25 -3.16 12.93 0.25
C VAL A 25 -3.67 14.30 0.71
N MET A 26 -4.02 14.47 1.98
CA MET A 26 -4.45 15.76 2.52
C MET A 26 -3.41 16.86 2.38
N LYS A 27 -2.11 16.51 2.45
CA LYS A 27 -1.02 17.48 2.35
C LYS A 27 -0.65 17.83 0.91
N VAL A 28 -0.56 16.82 0.04
CA VAL A 28 0.04 16.95 -1.30
C VAL A 28 -1.02 17.03 -2.39
N LEU A 29 -2.13 16.29 -2.23
CA LEU A 29 -3.23 16.21 -3.20
C LEU A 29 -4.60 16.50 -2.55
N PRO A 30 -4.76 17.61 -1.77
CA PRO A 30 -6.01 17.88 -1.06
C PRO A 30 -7.23 18.02 -1.99
N PHE A 31 -6.99 18.32 -3.27
CA PHE A 31 -8.04 18.41 -4.29
C PHE A 31 -8.74 17.07 -4.57
N GLU A 32 -8.12 15.92 -4.22
CA GLU A 32 -8.75 14.61 -4.34
C GLU A 32 -9.76 14.30 -3.24
N LYS A 33 -9.79 15.11 -2.16
CA LYS A 33 -10.78 15.04 -1.08
C LYS A 33 -10.88 13.61 -0.50
N PRO A 34 -9.79 13.06 0.07
CA PRO A 34 -9.77 11.68 0.55
C PRO A 34 -10.83 11.49 1.65
N ILE A 35 -11.50 10.34 1.60
CA ILE A 35 -12.40 9.87 2.64
C ILE A 35 -11.89 8.50 3.06
N GLN A 36 -11.35 8.41 4.28
CA GLN A 36 -10.82 7.19 4.87
C GLN A 36 -11.19 7.14 6.35
N GLU A 37 -11.98 6.15 6.74
CA GLU A 37 -12.20 5.83 8.15
C GLU A 37 -11.03 4.99 8.71
N LYS A 38 -10.91 4.93 10.04
CA LYS A 38 -9.84 4.17 10.71
C LYS A 38 -9.75 2.71 10.23
N HIS A 39 -10.89 2.06 10.01
CA HIS A 39 -10.97 0.67 9.55
C HIS A 39 -10.60 0.47 8.07
N GLN A 40 -10.44 1.56 7.30
CA GLN A 40 -10.04 1.55 5.89
C GLN A 40 -8.54 1.80 5.70
N THR A 41 -7.81 2.16 6.77
CA THR A 41 -6.35 2.11 6.76
C THR A 41 -5.88 0.65 6.64
N ILE A 42 -4.67 0.39 6.14
CA ILE A 42 -4.16 -0.99 6.07
C ILE A 42 -4.15 -1.70 7.44
N PRO A 43 -3.62 -1.10 8.53
CA PRO A 43 -3.72 -1.72 9.85
C PRO A 43 -5.16 -1.94 10.30
N GLY A 44 -6.06 -0.99 10.04
CA GLY A 44 -7.47 -1.10 10.39
C GLY A 44 -8.20 -2.22 9.63
N ALA A 45 -7.94 -2.35 8.32
CA ALA A 45 -8.55 -3.36 7.47
C ALA A 45 -8.05 -4.77 7.81
N LEU A 46 -6.75 -4.93 8.08
CA LEU A 46 -6.18 -6.19 8.58
C LEU A 46 -6.77 -6.58 9.93
N ALA A 47 -6.98 -5.61 10.84
CA ALA A 47 -7.57 -5.88 12.14
C ALA A 47 -9.01 -6.42 12.07
N LEU A 48 -9.78 -6.07 11.03
CA LEU A 48 -11.11 -6.67 10.79
C LEU A 48 -11.04 -8.18 10.52
N LEU A 49 -9.89 -8.68 10.08
CA LEU A 49 -9.60 -10.09 9.84
C LEU A 49 -8.85 -10.74 11.01
N GLY A 50 -8.64 -10.01 12.12
CA GLY A 50 -7.83 -10.48 13.25
C GLY A 50 -6.33 -10.52 12.96
N LEU A 51 -5.86 -9.73 11.99
CA LEU A 51 -4.46 -9.66 11.56
C LEU A 51 -3.82 -8.32 11.92
N GLU A 52 -2.50 -8.31 12.03
CA GLU A 52 -1.65 -7.13 12.16
C GLU A 52 -0.68 -7.05 10.98
N PRO A 53 -0.06 -5.88 10.71
CA PRO A 53 0.92 -5.75 9.63
C PRO A 53 2.07 -6.78 9.70
N ARG A 54 2.43 -7.26 10.90
CA ARG A 54 3.46 -8.29 11.11
C ARG A 54 3.10 -9.68 10.59
N ASP A 55 1.83 -9.92 10.27
CA ASP A 55 1.35 -11.20 9.76
C ASP A 55 1.48 -11.31 8.23
N ILE A 56 2.00 -10.26 7.57
CA ILE A 56 2.19 -10.21 6.12
C ILE A 56 3.64 -10.53 5.77
N ASP A 57 3.84 -11.62 5.03
CA ASP A 57 5.16 -12.09 4.66
C ASP A 57 5.73 -11.35 3.44
N VAL A 58 4.86 -11.02 2.49
CA VAL A 58 5.23 -10.39 1.21
C VAL A 58 4.28 -9.25 0.86
N VAL A 59 4.84 -8.10 0.52
CA VAL A 59 4.11 -6.99 -0.11
C VAL A 59 4.52 -6.91 -1.58
N VAL A 60 3.53 -6.93 -2.46
CA VAL A 60 3.71 -6.72 -3.90
C VAL A 60 3.07 -5.39 -4.26
N ASN A 61 3.82 -4.46 -4.83
CA ASN A 61 3.22 -3.25 -5.40
C ASN A 61 3.03 -3.44 -6.90
N SER A 62 1.83 -3.14 -7.38
CA SER A 62 1.52 -3.04 -8.81
C SER A 62 2.36 -1.94 -9.46
N HIS A 63 2.44 -0.78 -8.80
CA HIS A 63 3.28 0.38 -9.11
C HIS A 63 3.41 1.31 -7.88
N PHE A 64 4.13 2.42 -7.99
CA PHE A 64 4.36 3.36 -6.87
C PHE A 64 3.62 4.71 -6.96
N HIS A 65 2.45 4.76 -7.59
CA HIS A 65 1.54 5.88 -7.30
C HIS A 65 1.07 5.83 -5.85
N PHE A 66 0.76 7.01 -5.31
CA PHE A 66 0.56 7.24 -3.88
C PHE A 66 -0.57 6.39 -3.29
N ASP A 67 -1.55 6.01 -4.10
CA ASP A 67 -2.73 5.22 -3.75
C ASP A 67 -2.56 3.71 -3.84
N HIS A 68 -1.36 3.25 -4.22
CA HIS A 68 -1.00 1.84 -4.23
C HIS A 68 0.11 1.49 -3.23
N CYS A 69 0.83 2.48 -2.69
CA CYS A 69 2.00 2.23 -1.84
C CYS A 69 2.01 2.97 -0.49
N GLY A 70 0.97 3.75 -0.17
CA GLY A 70 0.90 4.60 1.02
C GLY A 70 1.05 3.83 2.34
N GLY A 71 0.56 2.59 2.41
CA GLY A 71 0.67 1.72 3.58
C GLY A 71 1.97 0.91 3.68
N ASN A 72 2.87 0.95 2.70
CA ASN A 72 4.12 0.16 2.70
C ASN A 72 4.97 0.39 3.97
N LYS A 73 4.86 1.58 4.58
CA LYS A 73 5.56 1.97 5.82
C LYS A 73 5.33 1.01 7.00
N TYR A 74 4.22 0.26 7.02
CA TYR A 74 3.89 -0.68 8.08
C TYR A 74 4.57 -2.06 7.94
N PHE A 75 5.27 -2.30 6.82
CA PHE A 75 5.83 -3.61 6.47
C PHE A 75 7.38 -3.58 6.31
N PRO A 76 8.13 -3.10 7.32
CA PRO A 76 9.60 -3.08 7.23
C PRO A 76 10.18 -4.51 7.17
N HIS A 77 9.53 -5.47 7.82
CA HIS A 77 9.94 -6.88 7.91
C HIS A 77 9.61 -7.70 6.65
N ALA A 78 8.51 -7.38 5.95
CA ALA A 78 8.04 -8.16 4.80
C ALA A 78 9.04 -8.11 3.63
N LYS A 79 9.02 -9.12 2.77
CA LYS A 79 9.68 -9.05 1.47
C LYS A 79 8.91 -8.10 0.57
N LYS A 80 9.59 -7.26 -0.21
CA LYS A 80 8.97 -6.32 -1.16
C LYS A 80 9.24 -6.77 -2.60
N ILE A 81 8.20 -6.79 -3.42
CA ILE A 81 8.28 -7.12 -4.86
C ILE A 81 7.55 -6.03 -5.65
N CYS A 82 8.15 -5.61 -6.75
CA CYS A 82 7.53 -4.71 -7.74
C CYS A 82 8.20 -4.97 -9.09
N HIS A 83 7.69 -4.35 -10.16
CA HIS A 83 8.38 -4.40 -11.45
C HIS A 83 9.74 -3.70 -11.37
N ARG A 84 10.74 -4.21 -12.11
CA ARG A 84 12.14 -3.75 -12.03
C ARG A 84 12.31 -2.24 -12.30
N THR A 85 11.41 -1.65 -13.09
CA THR A 85 11.47 -0.23 -13.47
C THR A 85 10.77 0.72 -12.51
N GLU A 86 9.91 0.21 -11.62
CA GLU A 86 9.08 1.05 -10.74
C GLU A 86 9.91 1.84 -9.73
N VAL A 87 10.93 1.23 -9.10
CA VAL A 87 11.80 1.96 -8.17
C VAL A 87 12.59 3.07 -8.89
N PRO A 88 13.30 2.81 -10.01
CA PRO A 88 13.92 3.87 -10.81
C PRO A 88 12.93 4.97 -11.23
N GLN A 89 11.73 4.60 -11.64
CA GLN A 89 10.68 5.53 -12.05
C GLN A 89 10.24 6.42 -10.88
N ALA A 90 10.01 5.87 -9.70
CA ALA A 90 9.69 6.65 -8.50
C ALA A 90 10.82 7.61 -8.08
N CYS A 91 12.09 7.28 -8.36
CA CYS A 91 13.23 8.16 -8.10
C CYS A 91 13.38 9.28 -9.13
N ASN A 92 12.99 9.04 -10.38
CA ASN A 92 13.11 9.99 -11.47
C ASN A 92 11.89 9.84 -12.41
N PRO A 93 10.72 10.33 -11.99
CA PRO A 93 9.48 10.11 -12.72
C PRO A 93 9.50 10.87 -14.04
N GLN A 94 8.81 10.32 -15.03
CA GLN A 94 8.55 11.07 -16.25
C GLN A 94 7.62 12.25 -15.91
N PRO A 95 7.73 13.41 -16.58
CA PRO A 95 6.99 14.64 -16.21
C PRO A 95 5.45 14.54 -16.31
N PHE A 96 4.92 13.45 -16.84
CA PHE A 96 3.49 13.25 -17.12
C PHE A 96 2.86 12.12 -16.29
N GLU A 97 3.62 11.55 -15.32
CA GLU A 97 3.08 10.79 -14.19
C GLU A 97 2.79 11.71 -13.00
#